data_AF-A0AAN8ZW68-F1
#
_entry.id   AF-A0AAN8ZW68-F1
#
_cell.length_a   1.000
_cell.length_b   1.000
_cell.length_c   1.000
_cell.angle_alpha   90.00
_cell.angle_beta   90.00
_cell.angle_gamma   90.00
#
_symmetry.space_group_name_H-M   'P 1'
#
loop_
_entity.id
_entity.type
_entity.pdbx_description
1 polymer ?
#
loop_
_entity_poly.entity_id
_entity_poly.type
_entity_poly.pdbx_seq_one_letter_code
_entity_poly.pdbx_strand_id
1 'polypeptide(L)' 'MEDDMNWFRAELDGREGLIPSNYIEMRSHEWYYGRITRADAEKLLLNKHEGAFLIRVSESSPGDFSLSV' A
#
# COMPACT_ATOMS: atom_id res chain seq x y z
N MET A 1 5.42 7.47 22.50
CA MET A 1 4.65 8.54 21.86
C MET A 1 3.57 7.82 21.11
N GLU A 2 2.36 7.81 21.65
CA GLU A 2 1.23 7.11 21.04
C GLU A 2 0.96 7.77 19.69
N ASP A 3 0.96 6.97 18.62
CA ASP A 3 0.34 7.37 17.35
C ASP A 3 -1.09 7.80 17.71
N ASP A 4 -1.34 9.10 17.69
CA ASP A 4 -2.64 9.67 18.03
C ASP A 4 -3.63 9.20 16.95
N MET A 5 -4.36 8.11 17.23
CA MET A 5 -5.22 7.39 16.27
C MET A 5 -6.31 8.26 15.63
N ASN A 6 -6.45 9.49 16.12
CA ASN A 6 -7.39 10.51 15.66
C ASN A 6 -6.89 11.30 14.45
N TRP A 7 -5.63 11.14 14.02
CA TRP A 7 -5.05 11.90 12.91
C TRP A 7 -4.26 11.02 11.95
N PHE A 8 -4.39 11.29 10.66
CA PHE A 8 -3.55 10.70 9.62
C PHE A 8 -2.69 11.77 8.95
N ARG A 9 -1.47 11.41 8.56
CA ARG A 9 -0.65 12.22 7.67
C ARG A 9 -1.14 12.04 6.23
N ALA A 10 -1.40 13.14 5.54
CA ALA A 10 -1.87 13.16 4.17
C ALA A 10 -1.13 14.21 3.34
N GLU A 11 -1.12 14.00 2.02
CA GLU A 11 -0.57 14.92 1.03
C GLU A 11 -1.62 15.23 -0.04
N LEU A 12 -1.76 16.50 -0.43
CA LEU A 12 -2.56 16.94 -1.56
C LEU A 12 -1.85 18.11 -2.27
N ASP A 13 -1.67 18.00 -3.58
CA ASP A 13 -1.02 19.02 -4.43
C ASP A 13 0.37 19.46 -3.90
N GLY A 14 1.16 18.50 -3.43
CA GLY A 14 2.51 18.73 -2.88
C GLY A 14 2.52 19.40 -1.50
N ARG A 15 1.37 19.50 -0.83
CA ARG A 15 1.26 20.01 0.54
C ARG A 15 0.95 18.86 1.49
N GLU A 16 1.78 18.72 2.51
CA GLU A 16 1.60 17.72 3.56
C GLU A 16 0.96 18.31 4.81
N GLY A 17 0.17 17.50 5.52
CA GLY A 17 -0.43 17.88 6.79
C GLY A 17 -1.08 16.71 7.52
N LEU A 18 -1.70 17.02 8.66
CA LEU A 18 -2.54 16.06 9.40
C LEU A 18 -4.00 16.30 9.06
N ILE A 19 -4.74 15.23 8.81
CA ILE A 19 -6.19 15.23 8.64
C ILE A 19 -6.85 14.38 9.74
N PRO A 20 -8.04 14.75 10.24
CA PRO A 20 -8.75 13.92 11.21
C PRO A 20 -9.06 12.54 10.63
N SER A 21 -8.81 11.48 11.38
CA SER A 21 -9.01 10.11 10.89
C SER A 21 -10.48 9.80 10.57
N ASN A 22 -11.43 10.48 11.22
CA ASN A 22 -12.86 10.34 10.95
C ASN A 22 -13.34 11.07 9.66
N TYR A 23 -12.46 11.74 8.92
CA TYR A 23 -12.78 12.42 7.66
C TYR A 23 -12.40 11.60 6.42
N ILE A 24 -11.73 10.46 6.61
CA ILE A 24 -11.29 9.59 5.51
C ILE A 24 -11.52 8.12 5.85
N GLU A 25 -11.86 7.34 4.83
CA GLU A 25 -11.99 5.90 4.92
C GLU A 25 -10.90 5.26 4.06
N MET A 26 -10.00 4.49 4.68
CA MET A 26 -9.01 3.69 3.95
C MET A 26 -9.69 2.44 3.40
N ARG A 27 -9.96 2.41 2.09
CA ARG A 27 -10.60 1.26 1.44
C ARG A 27 -9.58 0.18 1.13
N SER A 28 -9.95 -1.06 1.41
CA SER A 28 -9.20 -2.20 0.90
C SER A 28 -9.31 -2.24 -0.62
N HIS A 29 -8.21 -2.59 -1.27
CA HIS A 29 -8.16 -2.78 -2.70
C HIS A 29 -7.67 -4.19 -2.96
N GLU A 30 -8.33 -4.93 -3.86
CA GLU A 30 -7.98 -6.32 -4.17
C GLU A 30 -6.55 -6.47 -4.71
N TRP A 31 -6.02 -5.41 -5.31
CA TRP A 31 -4.66 -5.36 -5.83
C TRP A 31 -3.60 -5.06 -4.76
N TYR A 32 -3.97 -4.67 -3.53
CA TYR A 32 -3.02 -4.39 -2.45
C TYR A 32 -2.89 -5.56 -1.48
N TYR A 33 -1.73 -6.23 -1.52
CA TYR A 33 -1.45 -7.43 -0.75
C TYR A 33 -0.64 -7.17 0.53
N GLY A 34 -0.30 -5.91 0.80
CA GLY A 34 0.47 -5.56 1.99
C GLY A 34 1.86 -6.22 2.01
N ARG A 35 2.25 -6.78 3.16
CA ARG A 35 3.58 -7.36 3.38
C ARG A 35 3.64 -8.81 2.88
N ILE A 36 3.90 -8.99 1.59
CA ILE A 36 4.24 -10.28 0.97
C ILE A 36 5.62 -10.21 0.31
N THR A 37 6.28 -11.37 0.20
CA THR A 37 7.60 -11.47 -0.45
C THR A 37 7.47 -11.36 -1.97
N ARG A 38 8.57 -11.00 -2.65
CA ARG A 38 8.65 -11.06 -4.11
C ARG A 38 8.29 -12.45 -4.65
N ALA A 39 8.81 -13.49 -4.02
CA ALA A 39 8.59 -14.87 -4.46
C ALA A 39 7.11 -15.29 -4.32
N ASP A 40 6.41 -14.81 -3.29
CA ASP A 40 4.98 -15.09 -3.14
C ASP A 40 4.14 -14.31 -4.15
N ALA A 41 4.53 -13.07 -4.46
CA ALA A 41 3.89 -12.31 -5.54
C ALA A 41 4.02 -13.00 -6.91
N GLU A 42 5.22 -13.50 -7.23
CA GLU A 42 5.47 -14.25 -8.47
C GLU A 42 4.58 -15.51 -8.56
N LYS A 43 4.40 -16.25 -7.46
CA LYS A 43 3.50 -17.42 -7.41
C LYS A 43 2.03 -17.04 -7.62
N LEU A 44 1.59 -15.91 -7.06
CA LEU A 44 0.21 -15.43 -7.21
C LEU A 44 -0.11 -15.02 -8.65
N LEU A 45 0.88 -14.51 -9.38
CA LEU A 45 0.75 -14.02 -10.75
C LEU A 45 1.01 -15.09 -11.82
N LEU A 46 1.70 -16.19 -11.48
CA LEU A 46 2.16 -17.23 -12.41
C LEU A 46 1.10 -17.74 -13.41
N ASN A 47 -0.16 -17.82 -12.99
CA ASN A 47 -1.27 -18.35 -13.81
C ASN A 47 -2.38 -17.31 -14.04
N LYS A 48 -2.03 -16.03 -14.07
CA LYS A 48 -2.97 -14.94 -14.35
C LYS A 48 -2.89 -14.50 -15.80
N HIS A 49 -3.89 -13.72 -16.22
CA HIS A 49 -3.93 -13.14 -17.56
C HIS A 49 -2.86 -12.04 -17.69
N GLU A 50 -2.48 -11.75 -18.92
CA GLU A 50 -1.56 -10.64 -19.20
C GLU A 50 -2.12 -9.32 -18.65
N GLY A 51 -1.25 -8.54 -17.99
CA GLY A 51 -1.64 -7.31 -17.31
C GLY A 51 -2.15 -7.50 -15.88
N ALA A 52 -2.22 -8.73 -15.37
CA ALA A 52 -2.44 -8.95 -13.94
C ALA A 52 -1.29 -8.35 -13.13
N PHE A 53 -1.62 -7.71 -12.01
CA PHE A 53 -0.64 -7.06 -11.15
C PHE A 53 -1.07 -7.08 -9.69
N LEU A 54 -0.14 -6.80 -8.80
CA LEU A 54 -0.40 -6.48 -7.41
C LEU A 54 0.60 -5.46 -6.86
N ILE A 55 0.21 -4.76 -5.82
CA ILE A 55 1.05 -3.87 -5.03
C ILE A 55 1.35 -4.55 -3.69
N ARG A 56 2.63 -4.54 -3.30
CA ARG A 56 3.13 -5.06 -2.02
C ARG A 56 4.07 -4.06 -1.36
N VAL A 57 4.31 -4.22 -0.06
CA VAL A 57 5.36 -3.47 0.65
C VAL A 57 6.73 -3.89 0.11
N SER A 58 7.60 -2.92 -0.13
CA SER A 58 8.97 -3.18 -0.60
C SER A 58 9.80 -3.89 0.47
N GLU A 59 10.50 -4.96 0.06
CA GLU A 59 11.42 -5.70 0.93
C GLU A 59 12.77 -4.99 1.07
N SER A 60 13.17 -4.23 0.04
CA SER A 60 14.48 -3.56 -0.02
C SER A 60 14.44 -2.13 0.51
N SER A 61 13.27 -1.48 0.48
CA SER A 61 13.10 -0.07 0.86
C SER A 61 11.95 0.07 1.87
N PRO A 62 12.25 0.08 3.19
CA PRO A 62 11.22 0.22 4.22
C PRO A 62 10.40 1.51 4.04
N GLY A 63 9.08 1.38 3.98
CA GLY A 63 8.16 2.51 3.76
C GLY A 63 7.70 2.66 2.31
N ASP A 64 8.41 2.06 1.35
CA ASP A 64 8.03 2.10 -0.06
C ASP A 64 7.14 0.91 -0.44
N PHE A 65 6.49 1.05 -1.59
CA PHE A 65 5.71 0.00 -2.23
C PHE A 65 6.44 -0.55 -3.46
N SER A 66 6.07 -1.76 -3.87
CA SER A 66 6.54 -2.43 -5.09
C SER A 66 5.35 -2.91 -5.90
N LEU A 67 5.37 -2.65 -7.21
CA LEU A 67 4.46 -3.23 -8.19
C LEU A 67 5.05 -4.55 -8.70
N SER A 68 4.25 -5.61 -8.68
CA SER A 68 4.58 -6.92 -9.27
C SER A 68 3.60 -7.21 -10.39
N VAL A 69 4.10 -7.70 -11.53
CA VAL A 69 3.38 -7.98 -12.77
C VAL A 69 3.74 -9.36 -13.30
#